data_AF-A0A377NHM6-F1
#
_entry.id   AF-A0A377NHM6-F1
#
_cell.length_a   1.000
_cell.length_b   1.000
_cell.length_c   1.000
_cell.angle_alpha   90.00
_cell.angle_beta   90.00
_cell.angle_gamma   90.00
#
_symmetry.space_group_name_H-M   'P 1'
#
loop_
_entity.id
_entity.type
_entity.pdbx_description
1 polymer ?
#
loop_
_entity_poly.entity_id
_entity_poly.type
_entity_poly.pdbx_seq_one_letter_code
_entity_poly.pdbx_strand_id
1 'polypeptide(L)'
;MDQYISEFLYNNYHDENYALKLLAWLIIDKKNTASSINRRLTYAIENQDVMKNKIYLRKLDRYKNFYETHLVNLPQSTTINNKRISTLQISDFRGFGKLSDEDKGIKIKFNKLNNIFFAPNGGGKSSLCEALEYQTTGDIKEAGRRKTSIKNYIKRNGKHSITLLDHSNRDIKANPDYNFNFIDRNRLQEFSLLGSSDTKFGERDVLAALVGLESFDSFLGTLVSPRSFNALSFRQMNSANALESLNLELIKYKKLSNDNHKELLQIKKDILIKLGCNYHKALYLKLITS
;
A
#
# COMPACT_ATOMS: atom_id res chain seq x y z
N MET A 1 -0.74 -4.81 8.16
CA MET A 1 -0.76 -4.63 6.69
C MET A 1 -1.09 -5.99 6.14
N ASP A 2 -1.74 -6.09 4.97
CA ASP A 2 -1.99 -7.41 4.39
C ASP A 2 -0.67 -8.18 4.23
N GLN A 3 -0.65 -9.49 4.50
CA GLN A 3 0.57 -10.29 4.47
C GLN A 3 1.24 -10.25 3.09
N TYR A 4 0.48 -10.33 2.00
CA TYR A 4 1.02 -10.32 0.65
C TYR A 4 1.51 -8.96 0.24
N ILE A 5 0.83 -7.90 0.67
CA ILE A 5 1.32 -6.55 0.51
C ILE A 5 2.64 -6.39 1.26
N SER A 6 2.71 -6.91 2.48
CA SER A 6 3.91 -6.86 3.31
C SER A 6 5.08 -7.60 2.68
N GLU A 7 4.83 -8.79 2.13
CA GLU A 7 5.80 -9.64 1.46
C GLU A 7 6.23 -9.08 0.10
N PHE A 8 5.29 -8.55 -0.69
CA PHE A 8 5.58 -7.80 -1.90
C PHE A 8 6.49 -6.62 -1.61
N LEU A 9 6.15 -5.80 -0.62
CA LEU A 9 7.00 -4.69 -0.23
C LEU A 9 8.38 -5.19 0.22
N TYR A 10 8.43 -6.24 1.04
CA TYR A 10 9.67 -6.80 1.59
C TYR A 10 10.62 -7.25 0.47
N ASN A 11 10.12 -8.04 -0.47
CA ASN A 11 10.90 -8.54 -1.59
C ASN A 11 11.34 -7.44 -2.58
N ASN A 12 10.71 -6.26 -2.52
CA ASN A 12 10.97 -5.15 -3.44
C ASN A 12 11.46 -3.88 -2.73
N TYR A 13 11.88 -3.97 -1.47
CA TYR A 13 12.45 -2.84 -0.76
C TYR A 13 13.91 -2.62 -1.17
N HIS A 14 14.18 -1.45 -1.74
CA HIS A 14 15.54 -1.03 -2.08
C HIS A 14 15.78 0.39 -1.59
N ASP A 15 16.74 0.57 -0.67
CA ASP A 15 17.02 1.88 -0.06
C ASP A 15 17.59 2.88 -1.08
N GLU A 16 18.15 2.42 -2.20
CA GLU A 16 18.67 3.31 -3.26
C GLU A 16 17.63 3.63 -4.36
N ASN A 17 16.50 2.90 -4.40
CA ASN A 17 15.52 3.06 -5.47
C ASN A 17 14.36 3.98 -5.06
N TYR A 18 14.42 5.24 -5.50
CA TYR A 18 13.40 6.24 -5.21
C TYR A 18 11.99 5.87 -5.69
N ALA A 19 11.88 5.20 -6.84
CA ALA A 19 10.57 4.79 -7.37
C ALA A 19 9.93 3.73 -6.47
N LEU A 20 10.72 2.77 -5.99
CA LEU A 20 10.25 1.74 -5.07
C LEU A 20 9.93 2.29 -3.68
N LYS A 21 10.70 3.27 -3.18
CA LYS A 21 10.37 4.00 -1.95
C LYS A 21 9.05 4.76 -2.07
N LEU A 22 8.80 5.41 -3.20
CA LEU A 22 7.54 6.08 -3.47
C LEU A 22 6.38 5.09 -3.52
N LEU A 23 6.56 3.96 -4.21
CA LEU A 23 5.58 2.87 -4.28
C LEU A 23 5.27 2.32 -2.88
N ALA A 24 6.31 2.04 -2.08
CA ALA A 24 6.16 1.60 -0.70
C ALA A 24 5.35 2.61 0.12
N TRP A 25 5.68 3.90 0.02
CA TRP A 25 4.93 4.97 0.68
C TRP A 25 3.44 5.03 0.29
N LEU A 26 3.12 4.80 -0.97
CA LEU A 26 1.73 4.72 -1.44
C LEU A 26 1.01 3.52 -0.82
N ILE A 27 1.70 2.38 -0.70
CA ILE A 27 1.15 1.12 -0.19
C ILE A 27 0.96 1.10 1.33
N ILE A 28 1.86 1.73 2.09
CA ILE A 28 1.95 1.61 3.56
C ILE A 28 0.67 2.07 4.31
N ASP A 29 -0.24 2.78 3.65
CA ASP A 29 -1.47 3.24 4.30
C ASP A 29 -2.66 2.28 4.18
N LYS A 30 -3.48 2.27 5.23
CA LYS A 30 -4.65 1.39 5.34
C LYS A 30 -5.87 1.88 4.55
N LYS A 31 -5.79 3.04 3.89
CA LYS A 31 -6.89 3.67 3.13
C LYS A 31 -6.46 3.90 1.68
N ASN A 32 -6.04 2.85 0.98
CA ASN A 32 -5.62 2.91 -0.42
C ASN A 32 -6.84 2.98 -1.36
N THR A 33 -7.59 4.09 -1.29
CA THR A 33 -8.55 4.43 -2.34
C THR A 33 -7.83 5.17 -3.45
N ALA A 34 -8.27 5.02 -4.71
CA ALA A 34 -7.71 5.77 -5.83
C ALA A 34 -7.67 7.29 -5.55
N SER A 35 -8.70 7.83 -4.87
CA SER A 35 -8.76 9.23 -4.45
C SER A 35 -7.68 9.65 -3.44
N SER A 36 -7.33 8.76 -2.48
CA SER A 36 -6.32 9.06 -1.46
C SER A 36 -4.91 9.00 -2.03
N ILE A 37 -4.68 8.07 -2.97
CA ILE A 37 -3.44 7.92 -3.74
C ILE A 37 -3.23 9.15 -4.63
N ASN A 38 -4.25 9.53 -5.42
CA ASN A 38 -4.18 10.72 -6.27
C ASN A 38 -3.89 11.98 -5.46
N ARG A 39 -4.60 12.20 -4.34
CA ARG A 39 -4.33 13.37 -3.47
C ARG A 39 -2.88 13.42 -2.97
N ARG A 40 -2.28 12.27 -2.67
CA ARG A 40 -0.88 12.19 -2.23
C ARG A 40 0.09 12.47 -3.36
N LEU A 41 -0.19 11.95 -4.55
CA LEU A 41 0.60 12.22 -5.74
C LEU A 41 0.50 13.69 -6.15
N THR A 42 -0.69 14.30 -6.10
CA THR A 42 -0.87 15.73 -6.35
C THR A 42 -0.12 16.57 -5.32
N TYR A 43 -0.31 16.30 -4.03
CA TYR A 43 0.47 16.94 -2.96
C TYR A 43 1.98 16.78 -3.19
N ALA A 44 2.38 15.60 -3.66
CA ALA A 44 3.76 15.27 -3.93
C ALA A 44 4.37 16.08 -5.07
N ILE A 45 3.62 16.26 -6.14
CA ILE A 45 4.00 17.07 -7.31
C ILE A 45 4.05 18.55 -6.93
N GLU A 46 3.05 19.05 -6.19
CA GLU A 46 2.93 20.45 -5.79
C GLU A 46 4.05 20.90 -4.84
N ASN A 47 4.51 20.02 -3.95
CA ASN A 47 5.48 20.38 -2.92
C ASN A 47 6.95 20.14 -3.33
N GLN A 48 7.22 19.81 -4.62
CA GLN A 48 8.52 19.60 -5.29
C GLN A 48 9.56 18.67 -4.62
N ASP A 49 9.41 18.32 -3.33
CA ASP A 49 10.43 17.66 -2.53
C ASP A 49 9.79 16.75 -1.47
N VAL A 50 8.93 15.85 -1.94
CA VAL A 50 8.29 14.79 -1.13
C VAL A 50 9.32 13.99 -0.35
N MET A 51 10.49 13.81 -0.95
CA MET A 51 11.60 13.08 -0.37
C MET A 51 12.15 13.75 0.89
N LYS A 52 11.97 15.06 1.04
CA LYS A 52 12.28 15.81 2.27
C LYS A 52 11.09 15.98 3.21
N ASN A 53 9.90 15.55 2.79
CA ASN A 53 8.70 15.67 3.61
C ASN A 53 8.82 14.77 4.85
N LYS A 54 8.71 15.38 6.04
CA LYS A 54 8.81 14.65 7.33
C LYS A 54 7.77 13.53 7.47
N ILE A 55 6.58 13.69 6.91
CA ILE A 55 5.50 12.68 6.96
C ILE A 55 5.85 11.50 6.05
N TYR A 56 6.40 11.76 4.87
CA TYR A 56 6.91 10.75 3.96
C TYR A 56 8.02 9.92 4.62
N LEU A 57 9.05 10.61 5.13
CA LEU A 57 10.20 9.97 5.79
C LEU A 57 9.78 9.14 7.00
N ARG A 58 8.88 9.65 7.86
CA ARG A 58 8.35 8.88 9.01
C ARG A 58 7.60 7.62 8.59
N LYS A 59 6.87 7.64 7.48
CA LYS A 59 6.17 6.46 6.97
C LYS A 59 7.12 5.44 6.38
N LEU A 60 8.13 5.90 5.63
CA LEU A 60 9.21 5.04 5.15
C LEU A 60 9.98 4.40 6.29
N ASP A 61 10.30 5.17 7.34
CA ASP A 61 11.04 4.66 8.50
C ASP A 61 10.26 3.57 9.24
N ARG A 62 8.94 3.74 9.39
CA ARG A 62 8.07 2.65 9.89
C ARG A 62 8.16 1.38 9.05
N TYR A 63 8.25 1.53 7.73
CA TYR A 63 8.37 0.40 6.83
C TYR A 63 9.76 -0.21 6.82
N LYS A 64 10.81 0.61 6.91
CA LYS A 64 12.19 0.15 7.09
C LYS A 64 12.32 -0.68 8.36
N ASN A 65 11.81 -0.17 9.49
CA ASN A 65 11.77 -0.89 10.76
C ASN A 65 10.99 -2.21 10.64
N PHE A 66 9.86 -2.19 9.92
CA PHE A 66 9.09 -3.40 9.63
C PHE A 66 9.87 -4.41 8.79
N TYR A 67 10.53 -3.95 7.72
CA TYR A 67 11.38 -4.76 6.84
C TYR A 67 12.55 -5.40 7.60
N GLU A 68 13.27 -4.60 8.38
CA GLU A 68 14.39 -5.06 9.22
C GLU A 68 13.92 -6.08 10.27
N THR A 69 12.74 -5.87 10.86
CA THR A 69 12.14 -6.85 11.78
C THR A 69 11.75 -8.14 11.06
N HIS A 70 11.21 -8.05 9.83
CA HIS A 70 10.86 -9.23 9.02
C HIS A 70 12.08 -10.01 8.54
N LEU A 71 13.18 -9.34 8.18
CA LEU A 71 14.46 -9.96 7.84
C LEU A 71 14.95 -10.87 8.97
N VAL A 72 14.87 -10.39 10.21
CA VAL A 72 15.32 -11.13 11.40
C VAL A 72 14.39 -12.31 11.72
N ASN A 73 13.11 -12.18 11.41
CA ASN A 73 12.09 -13.20 11.67
C ASN A 73 11.81 -14.10 10.45
N LEU A 74 12.69 -14.13 9.45
CA LEU A 74 12.50 -15.00 8.29
C LEU A 74 12.41 -16.45 8.77
N PRO A 75 11.34 -17.20 8.43
CA PRO A 75 11.31 -18.62 8.69
C PRO A 75 12.46 -19.25 7.90
N GLN A 76 13.54 -19.67 8.59
CA GLN A 76 14.69 -20.36 8.00
C GLN A 76 14.37 -21.77 7.48
N SER A 77 13.13 -22.06 7.09
CA SER A 77 12.74 -23.39 6.69
C SER A 77 11.60 -23.39 5.68
N THR A 78 11.97 -23.65 4.43
CA THR A 78 11.10 -24.03 3.30
C THR A 78 10.58 -25.46 3.39
N THR A 79 10.78 -26.18 4.51
CA THR A 79 10.04 -27.43 4.70
C THR A 79 8.60 -27.10 5.04
N ILE A 80 7.72 -27.29 4.05
CA ILE A 80 6.28 -27.45 4.24
C ILE A 80 6.12 -28.51 5.32
N ASN A 81 5.96 -28.07 6.57
CA ASN A 81 5.88 -28.95 7.71
C ASN A 81 4.43 -29.45 7.70
N ASN A 82 4.18 -30.54 6.97
CA ASN A 82 2.89 -31.20 6.82
C ASN A 82 2.44 -31.84 8.16
N LYS A 83 2.26 -31.01 9.18
CA LYS A 83 1.79 -31.41 10.50
C LYS A 83 0.28 -31.57 10.45
N ARG A 84 -0.15 -32.82 10.45
CA ARG A 84 -1.57 -33.17 10.57
C ARG A 84 -2.02 -32.99 12.02
N ILE A 85 -3.13 -32.27 12.19
CA ILE A 85 -3.76 -32.04 13.50
C ILE A 85 -4.28 -33.37 14.06
N SER A 86 -4.03 -33.63 15.34
CA SER A 86 -4.49 -34.83 16.04
C SER A 86 -5.52 -34.51 17.11
N THR A 87 -5.29 -33.43 17.86
CA THR A 87 -6.12 -33.07 19.01
C THR A 87 -6.18 -31.57 19.20
N LEU A 88 -7.36 -31.09 19.55
CA LEU A 88 -7.64 -29.69 19.89
C LEU A 88 -8.29 -29.67 21.27
N GLN A 89 -7.68 -28.96 22.21
CA GLN A 89 -8.24 -28.65 23.52
C GLN A 89 -8.62 -27.17 23.54
N ILE A 90 -9.86 -26.84 23.86
CA ILE A 90 -10.36 -25.46 23.86
C ILE A 90 -11.17 -25.16 25.12
N SER A 91 -10.90 -24.02 25.77
CA SER A 91 -11.75 -23.44 26.81
C SER A 91 -11.90 -21.93 26.66
N ASP A 92 -13.04 -21.40 27.14
CA ASP A 92 -13.38 -19.98 27.16
C ASP A 92 -13.15 -19.21 25.85
N PHE A 93 -13.36 -19.88 24.73
CA PHE A 93 -13.23 -19.33 23.38
C PHE A 93 -14.58 -19.39 22.67
N ARG A 94 -15.19 -18.23 22.44
CA ARG A 94 -16.48 -18.10 21.75
C ARG A 94 -17.56 -19.05 22.26
N GLY A 95 -17.99 -20.03 21.45
CA GLY A 95 -19.01 -21.01 21.78
C GLY A 95 -18.55 -22.07 22.78
N PHE A 96 -17.25 -22.19 23.03
CA PHE A 96 -16.68 -23.14 23.99
C PHE A 96 -16.48 -22.48 25.35
N GLY A 97 -17.12 -23.03 26.37
CA GLY A 97 -16.93 -22.61 27.77
C GLY A 97 -16.18 -23.66 28.59
N LYS A 98 -16.04 -23.36 29.88
CA LYS A 98 -15.63 -24.31 30.92
C LYS A 98 -16.73 -24.40 31.98
N LEU A 99 -16.87 -25.56 32.63
CA LEU A 99 -17.85 -25.79 33.69
C LEU A 99 -17.31 -25.40 35.08
N SER A 100 -16.00 -25.49 35.29
CA SER A 100 -15.31 -25.12 36.54
C SER A 100 -13.90 -24.60 36.24
N ASP A 101 -13.19 -24.10 37.24
CA ASP A 101 -11.80 -23.66 37.07
C ASP A 101 -10.81 -24.81 36.82
N GLU A 102 -11.17 -26.02 37.23
CA GLU A 102 -10.40 -27.25 36.95
C GLU A 102 -10.70 -27.83 35.57
N ASP A 103 -11.83 -27.45 34.96
CA ASP A 103 -12.22 -27.90 33.64
C ASP A 103 -11.34 -27.26 32.55
N LYS A 104 -10.60 -28.12 31.84
CA LYS A 104 -9.74 -27.73 30.71
C LYS A 104 -10.55 -27.45 29.43
N GLY A 105 -11.88 -27.56 29.50
CA GLY A 105 -12.81 -27.36 28.41
C GLY A 105 -12.93 -28.59 27.51
N ILE A 106 -13.24 -28.36 26.25
CA ILE A 106 -13.59 -29.41 25.30
C ILE A 106 -12.35 -29.94 24.58
N LYS A 107 -12.21 -31.27 24.58
CA LYS A 107 -11.19 -31.99 23.82
C LYS A 107 -11.79 -32.65 22.59
N ILE A 108 -11.27 -32.30 21.42
CA ILE A 108 -11.67 -32.86 20.13
C ILE A 108 -10.51 -33.65 19.55
N LYS A 109 -10.76 -34.90 19.16
CA LYS A 109 -9.81 -35.75 18.45
C LYS A 109 -10.12 -35.72 16.95
N PHE A 110 -9.09 -35.59 16.13
CA PHE A 110 -9.20 -35.62 14.68
C PHE A 110 -8.73 -36.96 14.12
N ASN A 111 -9.45 -37.44 13.11
CA ASN A 111 -8.99 -38.48 12.21
C ASN A 111 -7.87 -37.91 11.30
N LYS A 112 -6.91 -38.76 10.93
CA LYS A 112 -5.77 -38.44 10.04
C LYS A 112 -6.18 -38.00 8.64
N LEU A 113 -7.34 -38.42 8.16
CA LEU A 113 -7.80 -38.18 6.79
C LEU A 113 -8.86 -37.09 6.79
N ASN A 114 -10.12 -37.46 7.05
CA ASN A 114 -11.27 -36.57 6.92
C ASN A 114 -12.02 -36.49 8.25
N ASN A 115 -12.49 -35.28 8.57
CA ASN A 115 -13.27 -35.00 9.77
C ASN A 115 -14.53 -34.24 9.34
N ILE A 116 -15.70 -34.76 9.69
CA ILE A 116 -16.99 -34.13 9.39
C ILE A 116 -17.62 -33.74 10.71
N PHE A 117 -17.83 -32.44 10.92
CA PHE A 117 -18.49 -31.90 12.10
C PHE A 117 -19.87 -31.38 11.72
N PHE A 118 -20.90 -31.90 12.38
CA PHE A 118 -22.28 -31.45 12.23
C PHE A 118 -22.84 -31.09 13.60
N ALA A 119 -23.62 -30.02 13.64
CA ALA A 119 -24.34 -29.57 14.84
C ALA A 119 -25.48 -28.62 14.42
N PRO A 120 -26.49 -28.39 15.26
CA PRO A 120 -27.51 -27.37 15.03
C PRO A 120 -26.94 -25.95 14.89
N ASN A 121 -27.77 -25.00 14.48
CA ASN A 121 -27.41 -23.58 14.51
C ASN A 121 -27.08 -23.17 15.96
N GLY A 122 -25.97 -22.47 16.14
CA GLY A 122 -25.45 -22.14 17.48
C GLY A 122 -24.63 -23.25 18.16
N GLY A 123 -24.59 -24.48 17.61
CA GLY A 123 -23.85 -25.61 18.20
C GLY A 123 -22.32 -25.53 18.12
N GLY A 124 -21.73 -24.36 17.85
CA GLY A 124 -20.27 -24.16 17.91
C GLY A 124 -19.47 -24.51 16.65
N LYS A 125 -20.11 -24.83 15.52
CA LYS A 125 -19.41 -25.16 14.25
C LYS A 125 -18.44 -24.06 13.79
N SER A 126 -18.91 -22.81 13.73
CA SER A 126 -18.05 -21.66 13.38
C SER A 126 -16.96 -21.44 14.41
N SER A 127 -17.29 -21.52 15.72
CA SER A 127 -16.31 -21.41 16.81
C SER A 127 -15.18 -22.43 16.68
N LEU A 128 -15.47 -23.66 16.23
CA LEU A 128 -14.46 -24.70 16.00
C LEU A 128 -13.46 -24.28 14.91
N CYS A 129 -13.98 -23.85 13.76
CA CYS A 129 -13.15 -23.38 12.65
C CYS A 129 -12.33 -22.15 13.06
N GLU A 130 -12.93 -21.19 13.76
CA GLU A 130 -12.27 -19.98 14.24
C GLU A 130 -11.20 -20.28 15.29
N ALA A 131 -11.37 -21.30 16.13
CA ALA A 131 -10.36 -21.72 17.09
C ALA A 131 -9.15 -22.37 16.39
N LEU A 132 -9.40 -23.18 15.37
CA LEU A 132 -8.34 -23.75 14.52
C LEU A 132 -7.58 -22.64 13.77
N GLU A 133 -8.30 -21.70 13.17
CA GLU A 133 -7.72 -20.55 12.47
C GLU A 133 -6.86 -19.74 13.43
N TYR A 134 -7.42 -19.29 14.56
CA TYR A 134 -6.70 -18.51 15.56
C TYR A 134 -5.43 -19.20 16.08
N GLN A 135 -5.49 -20.50 16.38
CA GLN A 135 -4.32 -21.21 16.91
C GLN A 135 -3.21 -21.41 15.85
N THR A 136 -3.59 -21.52 14.58
CA THR A 136 -2.64 -21.78 13.48
C THR A 136 -2.13 -20.51 12.82
N THR A 137 -2.85 -19.39 12.87
CA THR A 137 -2.48 -18.15 12.17
C THR A 137 -2.29 -16.96 13.12
N GLY A 138 -2.90 -16.99 14.31
CA GLY A 138 -2.97 -15.87 15.23
C GLY A 138 -4.03 -14.82 14.90
N ASP A 139 -4.79 -15.02 13.82
CA ASP A 139 -5.86 -14.11 13.36
C ASP A 139 -7.13 -14.90 13.02
N ILE A 140 -8.24 -14.18 12.83
CA ILE A 140 -9.51 -14.75 12.36
C ILE A 140 -10.09 -13.80 11.31
N LYS A 141 -10.24 -14.26 10.06
CA LYS A 141 -10.74 -13.44 8.94
C LYS A 141 -12.09 -12.80 9.23
N GLU A 142 -13.01 -13.55 9.87
CA GLU A 142 -14.34 -13.06 10.21
C GLU A 142 -14.31 -11.92 11.27
N ALA A 143 -13.29 -11.87 12.13
CA ALA A 143 -13.08 -10.74 13.05
C ALA A 143 -12.86 -9.44 12.28
N GLY A 144 -12.00 -9.51 11.26
CA GLY A 144 -11.67 -8.42 10.36
C GLY A 144 -12.90 -7.93 9.59
N ARG A 145 -13.70 -8.86 9.03
CA ARG A 145 -14.96 -8.54 8.33
C ARG A 145 -15.95 -7.79 9.22
N ARG A 146 -16.04 -8.18 10.50
CA ARG A 146 -16.90 -7.50 11.49
C ARG A 146 -16.26 -6.25 12.11
N LYS A 147 -15.07 -5.85 11.65
CA LYS A 147 -14.31 -4.69 12.18
C LYS A 147 -14.16 -4.75 13.70
N THR A 148 -14.03 -5.95 14.25
CA THR A 148 -13.89 -6.19 15.70
C THR A 148 -12.47 -6.63 15.98
N SER A 149 -11.87 -6.12 17.05
CA SER A 149 -10.53 -6.59 17.45
C SER A 149 -10.57 -8.07 17.82
N ILE A 150 -9.53 -8.84 17.47
CA ILE A 150 -9.44 -10.27 17.77
C ILE A 150 -9.74 -10.53 19.26
N LYS A 151 -9.14 -9.74 20.16
CA LYS A 151 -9.33 -9.85 21.61
C LYS A 151 -10.81 -9.78 22.02
N ASN A 152 -11.59 -8.89 21.42
CA ASN A 152 -13.02 -8.77 21.72
C ASN A 152 -13.83 -9.85 21.00
N TYR A 153 -13.40 -10.21 19.80
CA TYR A 153 -14.07 -11.19 18.96
C TYR A 153 -14.06 -12.58 19.60
N ILE A 154 -12.93 -13.02 20.16
CA ILE A 154 -12.79 -14.37 20.76
C ILE A 154 -13.32 -14.47 22.20
N LYS A 155 -13.65 -13.34 22.83
CA LYS A 155 -13.93 -13.23 24.26
C LYS A 155 -15.16 -14.03 24.68
N ARG A 156 -15.02 -14.75 25.81
CA ARG A 156 -16.13 -15.33 26.60
C ARG A 156 -16.00 -14.91 28.08
N ASN A 157 -16.19 -15.84 29.02
CA ASN A 157 -16.30 -15.58 30.47
C ASN A 157 -14.98 -15.82 31.23
N GLY A 158 -13.84 -15.84 30.53
CA GLY A 158 -12.53 -16.13 31.13
C GLY A 158 -11.36 -15.89 30.18
N LYS A 159 -10.16 -16.26 30.63
CA LYS A 159 -8.97 -16.31 29.78
C LYS A 159 -9.09 -17.55 28.89
N HIS A 160 -9.16 -17.35 27.58
CA HIS A 160 -9.22 -18.46 26.63
C HIS A 160 -7.96 -19.32 26.70
N SER A 161 -8.13 -20.62 26.49
CA SER A 161 -7.03 -21.56 26.31
C SER A 161 -7.29 -22.39 25.06
N ILE A 162 -6.31 -22.44 24.17
CA ILE A 162 -6.36 -23.31 23.00
C ILE A 162 -5.03 -24.05 22.92
N THR A 163 -5.09 -25.36 22.74
CA THR A 163 -3.93 -26.21 22.51
C THR A 163 -4.23 -27.13 21.33
N LEU A 164 -3.38 -27.07 20.31
CA LEU A 164 -3.52 -27.86 19.09
C LEU A 164 -2.26 -28.71 18.91
N LEU A 165 -2.43 -30.02 18.90
CA LEU A 165 -1.35 -31.00 18.83
C LEU A 165 -1.34 -31.70 17.48
N ASP A 166 -0.14 -32.03 17.00
CA ASP A 166 0.05 -32.93 15.86
C ASP A 166 -0.01 -34.42 16.29
N HIS A 167 0.06 -35.35 15.33
CA HIS A 167 0.07 -36.79 15.65
C HIS A 167 1.33 -37.29 16.36
N SER A 168 2.37 -36.46 16.46
CA SER A 168 3.57 -36.71 17.27
C SER A 168 3.45 -36.07 18.66
N ASN A 169 2.26 -35.60 19.03
CA ASN A 169 1.97 -34.95 20.32
C ASN A 169 2.78 -33.66 20.55
N ARG A 170 3.14 -32.96 19.46
CA ARG A 170 3.84 -31.67 19.51
C ARG A 170 2.86 -30.54 19.26
N ASP A 171 3.05 -29.42 19.95
CA ASP A 171 2.28 -28.21 19.71
C ASP A 171 2.46 -27.68 18.29
N ILE A 172 1.34 -27.33 17.66
CA ILE A 172 1.30 -26.60 16.42
C ILE A 172 1.31 -25.12 16.77
N LYS A 173 2.45 -24.47 16.48
CA LYS A 173 2.64 -23.03 16.63
C LYS A 173 1.99 -22.30 15.45
N ALA A 174 1.60 -21.05 15.70
CA ALA A 174 1.09 -20.18 14.65
C ALA A 174 2.15 -19.98 13.56
N ASN A 175 1.75 -20.20 12.30
CA ASN A 175 2.51 -19.87 11.11
C ASN A 175 1.57 -19.14 10.13
N PRO A 176 1.91 -17.91 9.70
CA PRO A 176 1.18 -17.19 8.67
C PRO A 176 0.89 -18.02 7.39
N ASP A 177 1.75 -18.96 7.03
CA ASP A 177 1.56 -19.82 5.84
C ASP A 177 0.27 -20.67 5.92
N TYR A 178 -0.24 -20.93 7.12
CA TYR A 178 -1.47 -21.69 7.31
C TYR A 178 -2.74 -20.93 6.95
N ASN A 179 -2.65 -19.63 6.61
CA ASN A 179 -3.79 -18.82 6.15
C ASN A 179 -4.53 -19.40 4.93
N PHE A 180 -3.82 -20.18 4.10
CA PHE A 180 -4.37 -20.86 2.92
C PHE A 180 -5.10 -22.17 3.23
N ASN A 181 -4.89 -22.74 4.42
CA ASN A 181 -5.53 -23.99 4.82
C ASN A 181 -7.02 -23.81 5.14
N PHE A 182 -7.48 -22.55 5.27
CA PHE A 182 -8.86 -22.21 5.60
C PHE A 182 -9.60 -21.66 4.38
N ILE A 183 -10.52 -22.46 3.86
CA ILE A 183 -11.42 -22.09 2.77
C ILE A 183 -12.80 -21.85 3.35
N ASP A 184 -13.29 -20.61 3.23
CA ASP A 184 -14.62 -20.19 3.69
C ASP A 184 -15.70 -20.61 2.67
N ARG A 185 -16.92 -20.83 3.17
CA ARG A 185 -18.09 -21.20 2.36
C ARG A 185 -18.33 -20.21 1.22
N ASN A 186 -18.25 -18.91 1.50
CA ASN A 186 -18.47 -17.88 0.48
C ASN A 186 -17.43 -17.99 -0.65
N ARG A 187 -16.17 -18.33 -0.32
CA ARG A 187 -15.09 -18.51 -1.30
C ARG A 187 -15.33 -19.74 -2.17
N LEU A 188 -15.83 -20.83 -1.59
CA LEU A 188 -16.26 -22.01 -2.35
C LEU A 188 -17.46 -21.72 -3.25
N GLN A 189 -18.43 -20.95 -2.76
CA GLN A 189 -19.62 -20.59 -3.52
C GLN A 189 -19.27 -19.70 -4.72
N GLU A 190 -18.44 -18.68 -4.52
CA GLU A 190 -17.93 -17.82 -5.60
C GLU A 190 -17.10 -18.63 -6.61
N PHE A 191 -16.23 -19.52 -6.15
CA PHE A 191 -15.47 -20.43 -7.02
C PHE A 191 -16.37 -21.35 -7.84
N SER A 192 -17.44 -21.88 -7.25
CA SER A 192 -18.37 -22.77 -7.95
C SER A 192 -19.13 -22.07 -9.08
N LEU A 193 -19.19 -20.73 -9.07
CA LEU A 193 -19.84 -19.92 -10.09
C LEU A 193 -18.86 -19.41 -11.17
N LEU A 194 -17.57 -19.74 -11.06
CA LEU A 194 -16.52 -19.37 -12.01
C LEU A 194 -16.86 -19.94 -13.39
N GLY A 195 -17.00 -19.06 -14.39
CA GLY A 195 -17.38 -19.42 -15.76
C GLY A 195 -18.89 -19.41 -16.03
N SER A 196 -19.74 -19.15 -15.04
CA SER A 196 -21.15 -18.88 -15.29
C SER A 196 -21.34 -17.46 -15.84
N SER A 197 -22.22 -17.30 -16.83
CA SER A 197 -22.57 -16.00 -17.42
C SER A 197 -23.23 -15.03 -16.43
N ASP A 198 -23.63 -15.53 -15.24
CA ASP A 198 -24.37 -14.78 -14.23
C ASP A 198 -23.49 -14.13 -13.16
N THR A 199 -22.18 -14.37 -13.17
CA THR A 199 -21.25 -13.69 -12.24
C THR A 199 -20.66 -12.42 -12.84
N LYS A 200 -20.78 -11.31 -12.10
CA LYS A 200 -20.09 -10.03 -12.40
C LYS A 200 -18.58 -10.06 -12.12
N PHE A 201 -18.05 -11.18 -11.65
CA PHE A 201 -16.66 -11.33 -11.22
C PHE A 201 -15.84 -11.97 -12.34
N GLY A 202 -14.66 -11.42 -12.63
CA GLY A 202 -13.72 -12.03 -13.57
C GLY A 202 -13.04 -13.26 -12.96
N GLU A 203 -12.51 -14.15 -13.80
CA GLU A 203 -11.75 -15.34 -13.34
C GLU A 203 -10.63 -14.99 -12.35
N ARG A 204 -9.96 -13.85 -12.60
CA ARG A 204 -8.91 -13.29 -11.74
C ARG A 204 -9.43 -12.94 -10.34
N ASP A 205 -10.61 -12.34 -10.25
CA ASP A 205 -11.21 -11.92 -8.98
C ASP A 205 -11.58 -13.14 -8.12
N VAL A 206 -12.08 -14.20 -8.77
CA VAL A 206 -12.47 -15.43 -8.08
C VAL A 206 -11.25 -16.24 -7.64
N LEU A 207 -10.17 -16.27 -8.43
CA LEU A 207 -8.89 -16.86 -8.02
C LEU A 207 -8.25 -16.06 -6.87
N ALA A 208 -8.29 -14.73 -6.94
CA ALA A 208 -7.85 -13.87 -5.84
C ALA A 208 -8.68 -14.13 -4.59
N ALA A 209 -10.00 -14.31 -4.71
CA ALA A 209 -10.88 -14.70 -3.61
C ALA A 209 -10.52 -16.07 -3.05
N LEU A 210 -10.27 -17.10 -3.87
CA LEU A 210 -9.96 -18.45 -3.40
C LEU A 210 -8.58 -18.56 -2.73
N VAL A 211 -7.60 -17.78 -3.19
CA VAL A 211 -6.23 -17.77 -2.66
C VAL A 211 -6.11 -16.77 -1.50
N GLY A 212 -6.94 -15.73 -1.47
CA GLY A 212 -7.01 -14.76 -0.37
C GLY A 212 -6.15 -13.53 -0.66
N LEU A 213 -6.08 -13.18 -1.94
CA LEU A 213 -5.33 -12.06 -2.50
C LEU A 213 -6.26 -10.89 -2.81
N GLU A 214 -7.48 -10.83 -2.25
CA GLU A 214 -8.48 -9.82 -2.66
C GLU A 214 -8.01 -8.39 -2.36
N SER A 215 -7.33 -8.21 -1.24
CA SER A 215 -6.71 -6.95 -0.81
C SER A 215 -5.61 -6.50 -1.77
N PHE A 216 -4.75 -7.43 -2.18
CA PHE A 216 -3.64 -7.20 -3.10
C PHE A 216 -4.14 -6.91 -4.51
N ASP A 217 -5.14 -7.67 -4.96
CA ASP A 217 -5.76 -7.49 -6.25
C ASP A 217 -6.50 -6.14 -6.37
N SER A 218 -7.26 -5.79 -5.32
CA SER A 218 -7.89 -4.47 -5.20
C SER A 218 -6.86 -3.33 -5.23
N PHE A 219 -5.72 -3.50 -4.55
CA PHE A 219 -4.62 -2.56 -4.62
C PHE A 219 -4.07 -2.42 -6.04
N LEU A 220 -3.79 -3.52 -6.74
CA LEU A 220 -3.33 -3.48 -8.13
C LEU A 220 -4.32 -2.78 -9.05
N GLY A 221 -5.63 -2.96 -8.83
CA GLY A 221 -6.68 -2.25 -9.56
C GLY A 221 -6.68 -0.73 -9.39
N THR A 222 -6.05 -0.20 -8.33
CA THR A 222 -5.88 1.25 -8.15
C THR A 222 -4.73 1.84 -8.98
N LEU A 223 -3.82 0.98 -9.47
CA LEU A 223 -2.67 1.40 -10.27
C LEU A 223 -3.04 1.45 -11.75
N VAL A 224 -2.45 2.40 -12.48
CA VAL A 224 -2.64 2.50 -13.93
C VAL A 224 -2.01 1.29 -14.60
N SER A 225 -2.73 0.67 -15.53
CA SER A 225 -2.19 -0.46 -16.28
C SER A 225 -0.96 -0.03 -17.09
N PRO A 226 0.10 -0.85 -17.20
CA PRO A 226 1.31 -0.48 -17.94
C PRO A 226 1.03 -0.09 -19.40
N ARG A 227 0.02 -0.70 -20.02
CA ARG A 227 -0.38 -0.41 -21.41
C ARG A 227 -1.08 0.94 -21.57
N SER A 228 -1.67 1.46 -20.50
CA SER A 228 -2.35 2.76 -20.47
C SER A 228 -1.40 3.92 -20.12
N PHE A 229 -0.17 3.62 -19.69
CA PHE A 229 0.78 4.63 -19.24
C PHE A 229 1.69 5.12 -20.39
N ASN A 230 1.33 6.25 -20.99
CA ASN A 230 2.18 6.91 -21.99
C ASN A 230 3.24 7.78 -21.30
N ALA A 231 4.37 7.18 -20.92
CA ALA A 231 5.46 7.91 -20.27
C ALA A 231 6.07 9.04 -21.13
N LEU A 232 5.95 8.94 -22.46
CA LEU A 232 6.54 9.89 -23.40
C LEU A 232 5.77 11.21 -23.43
N SER A 233 4.44 11.19 -23.32
CA SER A 233 3.63 12.42 -23.30
C SER A 233 3.95 13.29 -22.08
N PHE A 234 4.20 12.68 -20.91
CA PHE A 234 4.59 13.42 -19.70
C PHE A 234 5.97 14.04 -19.80
N ARG A 235 6.92 13.39 -20.49
CA ARG A 235 8.24 13.99 -20.76
C ARG A 235 8.15 15.22 -21.66
N GLN A 236 7.29 15.17 -22.68
CA GLN A 236 7.08 16.29 -23.61
C GLN A 236 6.45 17.52 -22.93
N MET A 237 5.51 17.32 -22.00
CA MET A 237 4.91 18.43 -21.24
C MET A 237 5.94 19.20 -20.40
N ASN A 238 6.89 18.50 -19.77
CA ASN A 238 7.93 19.16 -18.98
C ASN A 238 8.89 19.99 -19.86
N SER A 239 9.27 19.48 -21.04
CA SER A 239 10.09 20.24 -21.98
C SER A 239 9.37 21.47 -22.55
N ALA A 240 8.06 21.37 -22.81
CA ALA A 240 7.25 22.48 -23.31
C ALA A 240 7.12 23.59 -22.26
N ASN A 241 6.82 23.24 -21.01
CA ASN A 241 6.73 24.20 -19.90
C ASN A 241 8.08 24.89 -19.64
N ALA A 242 9.19 24.16 -19.72
CA ALA A 242 10.53 24.74 -19.58
C ALA A 242 10.83 25.74 -20.72
N LEU A 243 10.48 25.40 -21.96
CA LEU A 243 10.61 26.32 -23.11
C LEU A 243 9.76 27.58 -22.94
N GLU A 244 8.54 27.44 -22.43
CA GLU A 244 7.66 28.59 -22.17
C GLU A 244 8.23 29.52 -21.10
N SER A 245 8.75 28.96 -20.00
CA SER A 245 9.43 29.77 -18.97
C SER A 245 10.67 30.51 -19.51
N LEU A 246 11.48 29.86 -20.35
CA LEU A 246 12.67 30.46 -20.95
C LEU A 246 12.29 31.58 -21.94
N ASN A 247 11.22 31.40 -22.70
CA ASN A 247 10.69 32.44 -23.59
C ASN A 247 10.20 33.66 -22.80
N LEU A 248 9.52 33.46 -21.67
CA LEU A 248 9.11 34.55 -20.79
C LEU A 248 10.30 35.32 -20.20
N GLU A 249 11.38 34.62 -19.82
CA GLU A 249 12.63 35.28 -19.42
C GLU A 249 13.27 36.08 -20.56
N LEU A 250 13.35 35.51 -21.77
CA LEU A 250 13.87 36.22 -22.93
C LEU A 250 13.10 37.51 -23.23
N ILE A 251 11.77 37.49 -23.11
CA ILE A 251 10.92 38.68 -23.28
C ILE A 251 11.25 39.73 -22.20
N LYS A 252 11.44 39.32 -20.95
CA LYS A 252 11.85 40.23 -19.86
C LYS A 252 13.21 40.86 -20.13
N TYR A 253 14.21 40.08 -20.53
CA TYR A 253 15.55 40.58 -20.85
C TYR A 253 15.55 41.55 -22.03
N LYS A 254 14.79 41.26 -23.09
CA LYS A 254 14.63 42.19 -24.23
C LYS A 254 14.02 43.52 -23.79
N LYS A 255 13.00 43.48 -22.92
CA LYS A 255 12.38 44.70 -22.39
C LYS A 255 13.37 45.51 -21.55
N LEU A 256 14.08 44.86 -20.63
CA LEU A 256 15.12 45.50 -19.81
C LEU A 256 16.22 46.13 -20.67
N SER A 257 16.69 45.42 -21.70
CA SER A 257 17.69 45.94 -22.64
C SER A 257 17.20 47.19 -23.37
N ASN A 258 15.94 47.22 -23.79
CA ASN A 258 15.35 48.38 -24.44
C ASN A 258 15.19 49.57 -23.49
N ASP A 259 14.80 49.31 -22.25
CA ASP A 259 14.64 50.35 -21.23
C ASP A 259 16.01 50.96 -20.87
N ASN A 260 17.04 50.13 -20.67
CA ASN A 260 18.43 50.58 -20.48
C ASN A 260 18.94 51.39 -21.68
N HIS A 261 18.60 51.00 -22.91
CA HIS A 261 18.99 51.75 -24.11
C HIS A 261 18.34 53.14 -24.16
N LYS A 262 17.06 53.25 -23.81
CA LYS A 262 16.36 54.53 -23.70
C LYS A 262 16.96 55.42 -22.62
N GLU A 263 17.32 54.84 -21.48
CA GLU A 263 17.97 55.56 -20.38
C GLU A 263 19.34 56.09 -20.79
N LEU A 264 20.16 55.29 -21.47
CA LEU A 264 21.44 55.73 -22.04
C LEU A 264 21.28 56.88 -23.05
N LEU A 265 20.25 56.83 -23.91
CA LEU A 265 19.94 57.91 -24.83
C LEU A 265 19.53 59.19 -24.09
N GLN A 266 18.82 59.07 -22.98
CA GLN A 266 18.43 60.20 -22.15
C GLN A 266 19.63 60.80 -21.41
N ILE A 267 20.49 59.97 -20.81
CA ILE A 267 21.74 60.42 -20.18
C ILE A 267 22.62 61.14 -21.21
N LYS A 268 22.72 60.58 -22.43
CA LYS A 268 23.45 61.22 -23.54
C LYS A 268 22.85 62.58 -23.92
N LYS A 269 21.52 62.71 -23.93
CA LYS A 269 20.82 64.00 -24.11
C LYS A 269 21.23 64.99 -23.02
N ASP A 270 21.14 64.58 -21.77
CA ASP A 270 21.39 65.46 -20.64
C ASP A 270 22.85 65.93 -20.58
N ILE A 271 23.82 65.06 -20.93
CA ILE A 271 25.24 65.43 -21.04
C ILE A 271 25.45 66.45 -22.16
N LEU A 272 24.87 66.22 -23.35
CA LEU A 272 25.03 67.14 -24.49
C LEU A 272 24.43 68.52 -24.22
N ILE A 273 23.29 68.57 -23.51
CA ILE A 273 22.67 69.82 -23.03
C ILE A 273 23.59 70.53 -22.03
N LYS A 274 24.14 69.82 -21.03
CA LYS A 274 25.07 70.39 -20.04
C LYS A 274 26.35 70.95 -20.65
N LEU A 275 26.83 70.35 -21.75
CA LEU A 275 28.01 70.81 -22.50
C LEU A 275 27.72 71.98 -23.46
N GLY A 276 26.50 72.55 -23.46
CA GLY A 276 26.13 73.69 -24.31
C GLY A 276 25.97 73.34 -25.80
N CYS A 277 25.95 72.06 -26.15
CA CYS A 277 25.78 71.61 -27.53
C CYS A 277 24.29 71.54 -27.87
N ASN A 278 23.85 72.31 -28.87
CA ASN A 278 22.46 72.29 -29.31
C ASN A 278 22.13 70.94 -29.97
N TYR A 279 21.35 70.11 -29.27
CA TYR A 279 21.13 68.68 -29.58
C TYR A 279 20.64 68.43 -31.02
N HIS A 280 19.88 69.38 -31.59
CA HIS A 280 19.35 69.30 -32.95
C HIS A 280 20.43 69.42 -34.05
N LYS A 281 21.55 70.12 -33.80
CA LYS A 281 22.62 70.29 -34.79
C LYS A 281 23.51 69.04 -34.91
N ALA A 282 23.69 68.30 -33.82
CA ALA A 282 24.54 67.10 -33.80
C ALA A 282 23.88 65.87 -34.45
N LEU A 283 22.55 65.77 -34.44
CA LEU A 283 21.80 64.69 -35.08
C LEU A 283 21.83 64.78 -36.62
N TYR A 284 21.81 66.00 -37.17
CA TYR A 284 21.90 66.24 -38.62
C TYR A 284 23.27 65.85 -39.22
N LEU A 285 24.36 66.05 -38.48
CA LEU A 285 25.72 65.69 -38.94
C LEU A 285 25.93 64.18 -39.10
N LYS A 286 25.15 63.35 -38.39
CA LYS A 286 25.27 61.89 -38.46
C LYS A 286 24.50 61.26 -39.63
N LEU A 287 23.52 61.97 -40.20
CA LEU A 287 22.77 61.52 -41.38
C LEU A 287 23.46 61.87 -42.71
N ILE A 288 24.47 62.73 -42.69
CA ILE A 288 25.23 63.13 -43.89
C ILE A 288 26.48 62.25 -44.09
N THR A 289 26.85 61.43 -43.11
CA THR A 289 28.11 60.64 -43.10
C THR A 289 27.91 59.12 -43.01
N SER A 290 26.70 58.62 -43.24
CA SER A 290 26.41 57.18 -43.40
C SER A 290 26.27 56.80 -44.86
#